data_AF-A0A382TQD7-F1
#
_entry.id   AF-A0A382TQD7-F1
#
_cell.length_a   1.000
_cell.length_b   1.000
_cell.length_c   1.000
_cell.angle_alpha   90.00
_cell.angle_beta   90.00
_cell.angle_gamma   90.00
#
_symmetry.space_group_name_H-M   'P 1'
#
loop_
_entity.id
_entity.type
_entity.pdbx_description
1 polymer ?
#
loop_
_entity_poly.entity_id
_entity_poly.type
_entity_poly.pdbx_seq_one_letter_code
_entity_poly.pdbx_strand_id
1 'polypeptide(L)'
;AASLLWAMKGDAGQRALTAWAFGWNPAQQVSGTSWMLPHLAELLNDSYEAIRFISYRSLRTLPGYGDVDYDYLAGRTERITTLLPILQSWQNSMLARRRREPELLVDNEGHLRIDEFTRILNQRDNRPLFLRE
;
A
#
# COMPACT_ATOMS: atom_id res chain seq x y z
N ALA A 1 6.28 -8.56 -9.80
CA ALA A 1 7.00 -7.95 -8.67
C ALA A 1 6.78 -8.78 -7.41
N ALA A 2 7.81 -9.49 -6.93
CA ALA A 2 7.71 -10.31 -5.71
C ALA A 2 7.37 -9.45 -4.46
N SER A 3 7.77 -8.18 -4.46
CA SER A 3 7.50 -7.21 -3.40
C SER A 3 6.00 -7.06 -3.10
N LEU A 4 5.12 -7.09 -4.10
CA LEU A 4 3.67 -6.97 -3.85
C LEU A 4 3.07 -8.20 -3.18
N LEU A 5 3.59 -9.39 -3.49
CA LEU A 5 3.20 -10.58 -2.75
C LEU A 5 3.66 -10.48 -1.28
N TRP A 6 4.86 -9.97 -1.02
CA TRP A 6 5.36 -9.73 0.33
C TRP A 6 4.56 -8.66 1.08
N ALA A 7 4.19 -7.55 0.44
CA ALA A 7 3.32 -6.53 1.02
C ALA A 7 1.94 -7.07 1.41
N MET A 8 1.35 -7.93 0.57
CA MET A 8 -0.04 -8.35 0.78
C MET A 8 -0.16 -9.56 1.68
N LYS A 9 0.69 -10.58 1.49
CA LYS A 9 0.61 -11.85 2.23
C LYS A 9 1.80 -12.19 3.13
N GLY A 10 2.90 -11.44 3.04
CA GLY A 10 4.10 -11.71 3.83
C GLY A 10 3.91 -11.48 5.32
N ASP A 11 4.91 -11.88 6.11
CA ASP A 11 4.97 -11.56 7.54
C ASP A 11 5.12 -10.05 7.80
N ALA A 12 4.96 -9.63 9.07
CA ALA A 12 4.99 -8.21 9.42
C ALA A 12 6.32 -7.52 9.02
N GLY A 13 7.46 -8.21 9.09
CA GLY A 13 8.76 -7.67 8.69
C GLY A 13 8.85 -7.46 7.17
N GLN A 14 8.37 -8.43 6.39
CA GLN A 14 8.29 -8.32 4.93
C GLN A 14 7.38 -7.17 4.48
N ARG A 15 6.24 -6.99 5.15
CA ARG A 15 5.31 -5.89 4.89
C ARG A 15 5.93 -4.54 5.25
N ALA A 16 6.61 -4.44 6.40
CA ALA A 16 7.33 -3.25 6.81
C ALA A 16 8.43 -2.85 5.82
N LEU A 17 9.26 -3.80 5.39
CA LEU A 17 10.32 -3.57 4.40
C LEU A 17 9.74 -3.11 3.05
N THR A 18 8.62 -3.70 2.63
CA THR A 18 7.97 -3.30 1.38
C THR A 18 7.36 -1.90 1.49
N ALA A 19 6.67 -1.59 2.59
CA ALA A 19 6.15 -0.25 2.87
C ALA A 19 7.27 0.80 2.82
N TRP A 20 8.40 0.51 3.46
CA TRP A 20 9.57 1.37 3.45
C TRP A 20 10.16 1.55 2.05
N ALA A 21 10.30 0.46 1.28
CA ALA A 21 10.83 0.50 -0.08
C ALA A 21 9.99 1.39 -1.01
N PHE A 22 8.67 1.44 -0.82
CA PHE A 22 7.79 2.33 -1.58
C PHE A 22 8.02 3.81 -1.30
N GLY A 23 8.61 4.16 -0.15
CA GLY A 23 9.04 5.53 0.18
C GLY A 23 10.48 5.84 -0.22
N TRP A 24 11.23 4.85 -0.71
CA TRP A 24 12.66 5.03 -1.01
C TRP A 24 12.85 5.63 -2.40
N ASN A 25 13.44 6.84 -2.44
CA ASN A 25 13.52 7.63 -3.67
C ASN A 25 14.19 6.91 -4.87
N PRO A 26 15.31 6.18 -4.72
CA PRO A 26 15.89 5.39 -5.81
C PRO A 26 14.92 4.34 -6.37
N ALA A 27 14.16 3.65 -5.50
CA ALA A 27 13.16 2.68 -5.95
C ALA A 27 12.06 3.37 -6.76
N GLN A 28 11.56 4.51 -6.29
CA GLN A 28 10.56 5.31 -6.99
C GLN A 28 11.03 5.82 -8.36
N GLN A 29 12.30 6.23 -8.48
CA GLN A 29 12.88 6.68 -9.75
C GLN A 29 12.92 5.54 -10.79
N VAL A 30 13.20 4.31 -10.36
CA VAL A 30 13.31 3.15 -11.25
C VAL A 30 11.94 2.56 -11.60
N SER A 31 11.06 2.38 -10.61
CA SER A 31 9.77 1.69 -10.82
C SER A 31 8.61 2.62 -11.20
N GLY A 32 8.82 3.94 -11.09
CA GLY A 32 7.74 4.92 -11.05
C GLY A 32 6.89 4.79 -9.78
N THR A 33 5.98 5.75 -9.57
CA THR A 33 5.14 5.87 -8.36
C THR A 33 3.65 5.67 -8.61
N SER A 34 3.20 5.69 -9.86
CA SER A 34 1.78 5.80 -10.21
C SER A 34 0.92 4.61 -9.78
N TRP A 35 1.53 3.47 -9.47
CA TRP A 35 0.89 2.23 -9.02
C TRP A 35 0.99 2.00 -7.51
N MET A 36 1.80 2.76 -6.78
CA MET A 36 2.14 2.44 -5.38
C MET A 36 1.02 2.75 -4.38
N LEU A 37 0.20 3.77 -4.66
CA LEU A 37 -0.83 4.26 -3.75
C LEU A 37 -1.79 3.18 -3.24
N PRO A 38 -2.44 2.37 -4.10
CA PRO A 38 -3.40 1.38 -3.60
C PRO A 38 -2.78 0.34 -2.67
N HIS A 39 -1.49 0.04 -2.86
CA HIS A 39 -0.78 -0.89 -1.99
C HIS A 39 -0.37 -0.26 -0.66
N LEU A 40 0.06 1.01 -0.66
CA LEU A 40 0.28 1.76 0.57
C LEU A 40 -1.02 1.96 1.36
N ALA A 41 -2.14 2.21 0.67
CA ALA A 41 -3.45 2.33 1.30
C ALA A 41 -3.89 1.04 2.02
N GLU A 42 -3.60 -0.13 1.45
CA GLU A 42 -3.83 -1.40 2.13
C GLU A 42 -2.93 -1.56 3.37
N LEU A 43 -1.65 -1.18 3.28
CA LEU A 43 -0.72 -1.25 4.42
C LEU A 43 -1.01 -0.20 5.51
N LEU A 44 -1.68 0.90 5.16
CA LEU A 44 -2.26 1.84 6.13
C LEU A 44 -3.39 1.20 6.95
N ASN A 45 -3.98 0.10 6.48
CA ASN A 45 -4.97 -0.67 7.24
C ASN A 45 -4.38 -1.88 7.99
N ASP A 46 -3.05 -2.00 8.07
CA ASP A 46 -2.39 -3.14 8.70
C ASP A 46 -2.71 -3.24 10.21
N SER A 47 -2.70 -4.48 10.73
CA SER A 47 -2.92 -4.74 12.16
C SER A 47 -1.81 -4.16 13.03
N TYR A 48 -0.59 -4.03 12.51
CA TYR A 48 0.56 -3.48 13.22
C TYR A 48 0.70 -1.97 12.98
N GLU A 49 0.73 -1.20 14.07
CA GLU A 49 0.81 0.26 14.02
C GLU A 49 2.11 0.75 13.36
N ALA A 50 3.22 0.03 13.59
CA ALA A 50 4.50 0.33 12.96
C ALA A 50 4.42 0.28 11.43
N ILE A 51 3.69 -0.70 10.87
CA ILE A 51 3.50 -0.82 9.41
C ILE A 51 2.62 0.33 8.91
N ARG A 52 1.56 0.68 9.65
CA ARG A 52 0.72 1.84 9.30
C ARG A 52 1.54 3.14 9.30
N PHE A 53 2.39 3.34 10.31
CA PHE A 53 3.28 4.51 10.40
C PHE A 53 4.28 4.59 9.23
N ILE A 54 4.96 3.49 8.91
CA ILE A 54 5.91 3.43 7.77
C ILE A 54 5.16 3.73 6.47
N SER A 55 3.98 3.13 6.28
CA SER A 55 3.17 3.31 5.08
C SER A 55 2.68 4.75 4.92
N TYR A 56 2.34 5.41 6.04
CA TYR A 56 1.96 6.82 6.05
C TYR A 56 3.11 7.72 5.61
N ARG A 57 4.31 7.50 6.16
CA ARG A 57 5.51 8.22 5.74
C ARG A 57 5.82 8.00 4.25
N SER A 58 5.74 6.76 3.78
CA SER A 58 5.98 6.43 2.38
C SER A 58 4.93 7.05 1.45
N LEU A 59 3.64 7.06 1.83
CA LEU A 59 2.58 7.69 1.04
C LEU A 59 2.88 9.17 0.79
N ARG A 60 3.34 9.89 1.81
CA ARG A 60 3.66 11.32 1.72
C ARG A 60 4.86 11.64 0.83
N THR A 61 5.64 10.63 0.44
CA THR A 61 6.71 10.81 -0.56
C THR A 61 6.20 10.71 -2.01
N LEU A 62 4.97 10.20 -2.21
CA LEU A 62 4.40 10.10 -3.55
C LEU A 62 3.99 11.49 -4.06
N PRO A 63 4.20 11.78 -5.37
CA PRO A 63 3.76 13.04 -5.97
C PRO A 63 2.26 13.27 -5.78
N GLY A 64 1.87 14.42 -5.22
CA GLY A 64 0.48 14.78 -4.97
C GLY A 64 -0.12 14.30 -3.64
N TYR A 65 0.66 13.60 -2.81
CA TYR A 65 0.19 13.05 -1.53
C TYR A 65 0.97 13.56 -0.30
N GLY A 66 1.83 14.57 -0.48
CA GLY A 66 2.66 15.13 0.60
C GLY A 66 1.91 15.75 1.76
N ASP A 67 0.67 16.20 1.52
CA ASP A 67 -0.18 16.87 2.50
C ASP A 67 -1.34 15.98 2.99
N VAL A 68 -1.30 14.67 2.69
CA VAL A 68 -2.28 13.74 3.23
C VAL A 68 -2.17 13.74 4.75
N ASP A 69 -3.28 14.08 5.41
CA ASP A 69 -3.44 13.94 6.84
C ASP A 69 -4.13 12.61 7.14
N TYR A 70 -3.44 11.74 7.86
CA TYR A 70 -3.89 10.40 8.18
C TYR A 70 -3.45 10.04 9.59
N ASP A 71 -4.42 9.86 10.49
CA ASP A 71 -4.17 9.30 11.80
C ASP A 71 -4.04 7.77 11.72
N TYR A 72 -2.80 7.28 11.80
CA TYR A 72 -2.51 5.85 11.79
C TYR A 72 -2.79 5.17 13.13
N LEU A 73 -3.08 5.91 14.20
CA LEU A 73 -3.50 5.38 15.51
C LEU A 73 -5.01 5.37 15.68
N ALA A 74 -5.75 6.11 14.84
CA ALA A 74 -7.21 6.14 14.82
C ALA A 74 -7.84 4.74 14.72
N GLY A 75 -9.09 4.61 15.12
CA GLY A 75 -9.85 3.36 15.00
C GLY A 75 -9.99 2.89 13.54
N ARG A 76 -10.14 1.58 13.33
CA ARG A 76 -10.20 0.99 11.97
C ARG A 76 -11.25 1.64 11.05
N THR A 77 -12.43 1.94 11.57
CA THR A 77 -13.51 2.57 10.79
C THR A 77 -13.13 3.98 10.31
N GLU A 78 -12.51 4.77 11.17
CA GLU A 78 -12.03 6.12 10.83
C GLU A 78 -10.91 6.03 9.78
N ARG A 79 -9.92 5.15 10.00
CA ARG A 79 -8.85 4.89 9.03
C ARG A 79 -9.36 4.52 7.65
N ILE A 80 -10.38 3.65 7.56
CA ILE A 80 -10.99 3.27 6.29
C ILE A 80 -11.72 4.47 5.66
N THR A 81 -12.51 5.20 6.45
CA THR A 81 -13.26 6.37 5.96
C THR A 81 -12.33 7.43 5.38
N THR A 82 -11.15 7.64 5.97
CA THR A 82 -10.13 8.57 5.45
C THR A 82 -9.48 8.09 4.15
N LEU A 83 -9.25 6.78 3.98
CA LEU A 83 -8.57 6.24 2.80
C LEU A 83 -9.46 6.07 1.57
N LEU A 84 -10.75 5.76 1.76
CA LEU A 84 -11.69 5.53 0.68
C LEU A 84 -11.72 6.65 -0.39
N PRO A 85 -11.87 7.94 -0.04
CA PRO A 85 -11.87 9.01 -1.05
C PRO A 85 -10.53 9.15 -1.78
N ILE A 86 -9.40 8.89 -1.10
CA ILE A 86 -8.05 8.93 -1.70
C ILE A 86 -7.92 7.83 -2.76
N LEU A 87 -8.36 6.61 -2.43
CA LEU A 87 -8.36 5.47 -3.35
C LEU A 87 -9.27 5.70 -4.56
N GLN A 88 -10.47 6.23 -4.35
CA GLN A 88 -11.41 6.56 -5.42
C GLN A 88 -10.86 7.64 -6.36
N SER A 89 -10.23 8.67 -5.80
CA SER A 89 -9.56 9.71 -6.60
C SER A 89 -8.43 9.13 -7.45
N TRP A 90 -7.59 8.27 -6.86
CA TRP A 90 -6.53 7.57 -7.59
C TRP A 90 -7.09 6.70 -8.73
N GLN A 91 -8.11 5.88 -8.46
CA GLN A 91 -8.70 4.97 -9.45
C GLN A 91 -9.26 5.73 -10.67
N ASN A 92 -9.82 6.93 -10.46
CA ASN A 92 -10.35 7.76 -11.52
C ASN A 92 -9.30 8.65 -12.21
N SER A 93 -8.06 8.66 -11.70
CA SER A 93 -7.00 9.52 -12.20
C SER A 93 -6.30 8.96 -13.44
N MET A 94 -5.60 9.83 -14.15
CA MET A 94 -4.68 9.41 -15.22
C MET A 94 -3.50 8.60 -14.70
N LEU A 95 -3.16 8.66 -13.39
CA LEU A 95 -2.06 7.89 -12.81
C LEU A 95 -2.37 6.39 -12.79
N ALA A 96 -3.59 6.01 -12.40
CA ALA A 96 -4.03 4.61 -12.41
C ALA A 96 -3.91 3.98 -13.80
N ARG A 97 -4.25 4.74 -14.84
CA ARG A 97 -4.22 4.29 -16.25
C ARG A 97 -2.80 4.15 -16.84
N ARG A 98 -1.75 4.63 -16.15
CA ARG A 98 -0.35 4.57 -16.65
C ARG A 98 0.28 3.19 -16.53
N ARG A 99 -0.26 2.33 -15.68
CA ARG A 99 0.30 1.00 -15.38
C ARG A 99 -0.78 -0.04 -15.64
N ARG A 100 -0.40 -1.13 -16.30
CA ARG A 100 -1.30 -2.20 -16.77
C ARG A 100 -0.66 -3.58 -16.57
N GLU A 101 0.48 -3.62 -15.90
CA GLU A 101 1.22 -4.83 -15.62
C GLU A 101 0.45 -5.66 -14.59
N PRO A 102 0.02 -6.89 -14.91
CA PRO A 102 -0.79 -7.71 -14.01
C PRO A 102 -0.04 -8.04 -12.70
N GLU A 103 1.29 -8.00 -12.72
CA GLU A 103 2.12 -8.16 -11.53
C GLU A 103 1.99 -7.02 -10.53
N LEU A 104 1.39 -5.89 -10.92
CA LEU A 104 1.03 -4.77 -10.07
C LEU A 104 -0.41 -4.87 -9.53
N LEU A 105 -1.07 -6.01 -9.74
CA LEU A 105 -2.47 -6.26 -9.35
C LEU A 105 -3.45 -5.24 -9.95
N VAL A 106 -3.13 -4.75 -11.15
CA VAL A 106 -4.03 -3.93 -11.97
C VAL A 106 -4.45 -4.68 -13.24
N ASP A 107 -5.59 -4.33 -13.80
CA ASP A 107 -6.10 -4.85 -15.07
C ASP A 107 -5.59 -4.02 -16.27
N ASN A 108 -6.10 -4.34 -17.46
CA ASN A 108 -5.67 -3.73 -18.72
C ASN A 108 -6.16 -2.28 -18.87
N GLU A 109 -7.08 -1.89 -18.01
CA GLU A 109 -7.70 -0.56 -17.89
C GLU A 109 -7.02 0.28 -16.78
N GLY A 110 -6.15 -0.34 -15.97
CA GLY A 110 -5.43 0.28 -14.86
C GLY A 110 -6.21 0.27 -13.54
N HIS A 111 -7.33 -0.45 -13.47
CA HIS A 111 -8.07 -0.64 -12.22
C HIS A 111 -7.45 -1.77 -11.40
N LEU A 112 -7.64 -1.73 -10.08
CA LEU A 112 -7.23 -2.82 -9.21
C LEU A 112 -8.01 -4.10 -9.53
N ARG A 113 -7.29 -5.22 -9.61
CA ARG A 113 -7.87 -6.57 -9.66
C ARG A 113 -8.32 -6.98 -8.27
N ILE A 114 -9.45 -6.44 -7.81
CA ILE A 114 -9.95 -6.58 -6.43
C ILE A 114 -10.05 -8.05 -5.99
N ASP A 115 -10.52 -8.95 -6.85
CA ASP A 115 -10.64 -10.37 -6.50
C ASP A 115 -9.28 -11.01 -6.22
N GLU A 116 -8.29 -10.71 -7.06
CA GLU A 116 -6.92 -11.23 -6.90
C GLU A 116 -6.23 -10.60 -5.69
N PHE A 117 -6.42 -9.30 -5.50
CA PHE A 117 -5.93 -8.56 -4.33
C PHE A 117 -6.46 -9.19 -3.04
N THR A 118 -7.78 -9.41 -2.97
CA THR A 118 -8.47 -10.02 -1.82
C THR A 118 -8.00 -11.46 -1.61
N ARG A 119 -7.87 -12.24 -2.69
CA ARG A 119 -7.37 -13.62 -2.63
C ARG A 119 -5.97 -13.70 -2.02
N ILE A 120 -5.09 -12.76 -2.37
CA ILE A 120 -3.73 -12.69 -1.81
C ILE A 120 -3.78 -12.23 -0.35
N LEU A 121 -4.57 -11.19 -0.03
CA LEU A 121 -4.73 -10.69 1.34
C LEU A 121 -5.22 -11.76 2.32
N ASN A 122 -6.14 -12.62 1.88
CA ASN A 122 -6.65 -13.73 2.71
C ASN A 122 -5.58 -14.77 3.06
N GLN A 123 -4.39 -14.71 2.45
CA GLN A 123 -3.24 -15.54 2.76
C GLN A 123 -2.22 -14.83 3.66
N ARG A 124 -2.55 -13.65 4.19
CA ARG A 124 -1.62 -12.85 5.01
C ARG A 124 -1.21 -13.57 6.27
N ASP A 125 0.11 -13.64 6.49
CA ASP A 125 0.67 -14.09 7.74
C ASP A 125 0.43 -13.02 8.83
N ASN A 126 -0.50 -13.35 9.72
CA ASN A 126 -0.89 -12.53 10.86
C ASN A 126 -0.30 -13.04 12.18
N ARG A 127 0.69 -13.95 12.15
CA ARG A 127 1.35 -14.42 13.37
C ARG A 127 1.91 -13.22 14.15
N PRO A 128 1.72 -13.17 15.49
CA PRO A 128 2.34 -12.17 16.33
C PRO A 128 3.86 -12.13 16.14
N LEU A 129 4.40 -10.96 15.81
CA LEU A 129 5.84 -10.75 15.73
C LEU A 129 6.38 -10.49 17.15
N PHE A 130 7.22 -11.40 17.65
CA PHE A 130 7.96 -11.19 18.89
C PHE A 130 9.36 -10.67 18.55
N LEU A 131 9.58 -9.37 18.72
CA LEU A 131 10.93 -8.80 18.70
C LEU A 131 11.52 -8.96 20.10
N ARG A 132 12.66 -9.64 20.20
CA ARG A 132 13.45 -9.60 21.43
C ARG A 132 14.23 -8.28 21.40
N GLU A 133 13.97 -7.43 22.39
CA GLU A 133 14.78 -6.25 22.69
C GLU A 133 16.19 -6.65 23.17
#